data_AF-A0A7Y2EUI0-F1
#
_entry.id   AF-A0A7Y2EUI0-F1
#
_cell.length_a   1.000
_cell.length_b   1.000
_cell.length_c   1.000
_cell.angle_alpha   90.00
_cell.angle_beta   90.00
_cell.angle_gamma   90.00
#
_symmetry.space_group_name_H-M   'P 1'
#
loop_
_entity.id
_entity.type
_entity.pdbx_description
1 polymer ?
#
loop_
_entity_poly.entity_id
_entity_poly.type
_entity_poly.pdbx_seq_one_letter_code
_entity_poly.pdbx_strand_id
1 'polypeptide(L)'
;MTGASDWRRDVVDRVGGLLVATLGTRPWAAGGWRWPAASVDQLAEALRDAMPGLRIIGAVVPRQANRERLSLLGRYAGNPVVVKLGSDGAATSLATEGRVLSLLTDRPLPGIETPAVVAHDTIDLGGVPCEFLATSAVGLGAQRAALDAPLRTFERDLTERLAPLAPPGRAPDDVAVHGDLTPWNLRRTRRGLALFDWESAGWGHAGSDLTHYRAACDAVRPWWSRDGGRTSR
;
A
#
# COMPACT_ATOMS: atom_id res chain seq x y z
N MET A 1 -23.92 -0.41 -2.47
CA MET A 1 -22.54 -0.83 -2.15
C MET A 1 -22.30 -0.54 -0.67
N THR A 2 -21.88 -1.56 0.08
CA THR A 2 -22.23 -1.78 1.49
C THR A 2 -21.46 -0.91 2.49
N GLY A 3 -22.15 0.10 3.02
CA GLY A 3 -21.75 0.92 4.15
C GLY A 3 -21.96 0.21 5.49
N ALA A 4 -20.94 -0.51 5.95
CA ALA A 4 -20.77 -0.93 7.34
C ALA A 4 -19.28 -0.84 7.78
N SER A 5 -18.42 -0.18 6.99
CA SER A 5 -16.95 -0.25 7.09
C SER A 5 -16.25 0.91 7.80
N ASP A 6 -16.96 1.96 8.21
CA ASP A 6 -16.30 3.22 8.60
C ASP A 6 -15.77 3.25 10.03
N TRP A 7 -16.51 2.75 11.02
CA TRP A 7 -16.10 2.96 12.42
C TRP A 7 -14.86 2.14 12.81
N ARG A 8 -14.65 0.94 12.23
CA ARG A 8 -13.45 0.13 12.50
C ARG A 8 -12.21 0.67 11.78
N ARG A 9 -12.37 1.33 10.62
CA ARG A 9 -11.28 2.07 9.95
C ARG A 9 -10.88 3.28 10.79
N ASP A 10 -11.86 3.99 11.33
CA ASP A 10 -11.64 5.15 12.19
C ASP A 10 -10.92 4.77 13.51
N VAL A 11 -11.17 3.57 14.06
CA VAL A 11 -10.41 3.03 15.20
C VAL A 11 -8.96 2.73 14.82
N VAL A 12 -8.70 2.04 13.70
CA VAL A 12 -7.32 1.74 13.25
C VAL A 12 -6.55 3.03 12.89
N ASP A 13 -7.23 4.01 12.29
CA ASP A 13 -6.66 5.31 11.92
C ASP A 13 -6.36 6.18 13.16
N ARG A 14 -7.21 6.17 14.20
CA ARG A 14 -7.00 6.94 15.44
C ARG A 14 -5.97 6.34 16.39
N VAL A 15 -5.90 5.02 16.43
CA VAL A 15 -5.04 4.25 17.33
C VAL A 15 -3.62 4.16 16.76
N GLY A 16 -3.46 4.29 15.43
CA GLY A 16 -2.18 4.24 14.75
C GLY A 16 -1.60 2.84 14.72
N GLY A 17 -0.86 2.48 13.67
CA GLY A 17 -0.24 1.16 13.52
C GLY A 17 0.65 0.74 14.70
N LEU A 18 1.11 1.72 15.50
CA LEU A 18 1.88 1.48 16.72
C LEU A 18 1.07 0.69 17.77
N LEU A 19 -0.23 0.91 17.92
CA LEU A 19 -1.07 0.21 18.90
C LEU A 19 -1.48 -1.20 18.43
N VAL A 20 -1.51 -1.46 17.12
CA VAL A 20 -1.54 -2.83 16.59
C VAL A 20 -0.21 -3.55 16.87
N ALA A 21 0.91 -2.81 16.91
CA ALA A 21 2.21 -3.34 17.30
C ALA A 21 2.42 -3.43 18.83
N THR A 22 1.70 -2.65 19.67
CA THR A 22 1.92 -2.58 21.13
C THR A 22 0.79 -3.13 22.02
N LEU A 23 -0.47 -3.17 21.59
CA LEU A 23 -1.61 -3.67 22.41
C LEU A 23 -2.09 -5.08 22.05
N GLY A 24 -1.18 -5.92 21.54
CA GLY A 24 -1.46 -7.33 21.34
C GLY A 24 -1.79 -7.61 19.89
N THR A 25 -0.73 -7.97 19.17
CA THR A 25 -0.79 -9.06 18.22
C THR A 25 -1.64 -10.16 18.86
N ARG A 26 -2.89 -10.32 18.43
CA ARG A 26 -3.54 -11.60 18.69
C ARG A 26 -2.59 -12.66 18.12
N PRO A 27 -2.23 -13.71 18.87
CA PRO A 27 -1.54 -14.83 18.26
C PRO A 27 -2.32 -15.19 17.01
N TRP A 28 -1.59 -15.32 15.89
CA TRP A 28 -2.11 -15.67 14.58
C TRP A 28 -3.33 -16.56 14.74
N ALA A 29 -4.53 -16.02 14.50
CA ALA A 29 -5.74 -16.73 14.90
C ALA A 29 -5.74 -18.07 14.16
N ALA A 30 -5.67 -19.16 14.91
CA ALA A 30 -5.40 -20.51 14.41
C ALA A 30 -6.47 -21.09 13.46
N GLY A 31 -7.47 -20.30 13.06
CA GLY A 31 -8.52 -20.73 12.14
C GLY A 31 -8.94 -19.60 11.22
N GLY A 32 -8.49 -19.64 9.98
CA GLY A 32 -9.04 -18.78 8.91
C GLY A 32 -8.10 -18.53 7.75
N TRP A 33 -6.79 -18.55 8.00
CA TRP A 33 -5.80 -18.43 6.94
C TRP A 33 -5.48 -19.80 6.35
N ARG A 34 -5.54 -19.93 5.02
CA ARG A 34 -5.34 -21.20 4.30
C ARG A 34 -4.29 -21.12 3.17
N TRP A 35 -3.82 -19.92 2.86
CA TRP A 35 -2.93 -19.70 1.73
C TRP A 35 -1.70 -18.88 2.14
N PRO A 36 -0.46 -19.35 1.90
CA PRO A 36 -0.14 -20.65 1.32
C PRO A 36 -0.50 -21.78 2.30
N ALA A 37 -0.54 -23.02 1.80
CA ALA A 37 -0.69 -24.22 2.64
C ALA A 37 0.58 -24.52 3.46
N ALA A 38 1.29 -23.47 3.88
CA ALA A 38 2.52 -23.52 4.66
C ALA A 38 2.22 -23.13 6.11
N SER A 39 2.94 -23.76 7.04
CA SER A 39 2.90 -23.35 8.44
C SER A 39 3.56 -21.98 8.63
N VAL A 40 3.25 -21.32 9.74
CA VAL A 40 3.92 -20.07 10.13
C VAL A 40 5.43 -20.27 10.27
N ASP A 41 5.87 -21.44 10.75
CA ASP A 41 7.29 -21.76 10.90
C ASP A 41 7.99 -21.90 9.55
N GLN A 42 7.36 -22.57 8.57
CA GLN A 42 7.88 -22.67 7.21
C GLN A 42 8.00 -21.29 6.56
N LEU A 43 6.98 -20.44 6.72
CA LEU A 43 7.03 -19.06 6.24
C LEU A 43 8.16 -18.26 6.90
N ALA A 44 8.31 -18.39 8.22
CA ALA A 44 9.34 -17.67 8.97
C ALA A 44 10.75 -18.15 8.63
N GLU A 45 10.93 -19.45 8.36
CA GLU A 45 12.19 -20.03 7.89
C GLU A 45 12.54 -19.55 6.49
N ALA A 46 11.63 -19.69 5.52
CA ALA A 46 11.86 -19.24 4.14
C ALA A 46 12.19 -17.73 4.06
N LEU A 47 11.48 -16.90 4.84
CA LEU A 47 11.79 -15.46 4.91
C LEU A 47 13.08 -15.14 5.66
N ARG A 48 13.51 -15.97 6.61
CA ARG A 48 14.79 -15.79 7.29
C ARG A 48 15.95 -16.12 6.36
N ASP A 49 15.79 -17.12 5.51
CA ASP A 49 16.79 -17.49 4.51
C ASP A 49 16.90 -16.42 3.43
N ALA A 50 15.77 -15.90 2.95
CA ALA A 50 15.74 -14.82 1.96
C ALA A 50 16.14 -13.45 2.54
N MET A 51 15.86 -13.19 3.81
CA MET A 51 16.18 -11.93 4.51
C MET A 51 16.82 -12.20 5.89
N PRO A 52 18.11 -12.57 5.94
CA PRO A 52 18.80 -12.86 7.20
C PRO A 52 18.70 -11.70 8.20
N GLY A 53 18.11 -11.95 9.36
CA GLY A 53 17.91 -10.94 10.41
C GLY A 53 16.52 -10.29 10.42
N LEU A 54 15.61 -10.68 9.52
CA LEU A 54 14.20 -10.31 9.61
C LEU A 54 13.56 -10.94 10.86
N ARG A 55 12.87 -10.11 11.65
CA ARG A 55 12.01 -10.54 12.75
C ARG A 55 10.56 -10.19 12.45
N ILE A 56 9.72 -11.21 12.27
CA ILE A 56 8.27 -11.02 12.09
C ILE A 56 7.64 -10.63 13.43
N ILE A 57 6.78 -9.62 13.41
CA ILE A 57 6.06 -9.10 14.58
C ILE A 57 4.58 -9.48 14.50
N GLY A 58 3.99 -9.38 13.30
CA GLY A 58 2.58 -9.71 13.10
C GLY A 58 2.23 -9.91 11.64
N ALA A 59 1.01 -10.41 11.42
CA ALA A 59 0.47 -10.68 10.09
C ALA A 59 -0.91 -10.03 9.93
N VAL A 60 -1.19 -9.56 8.72
CA VAL A 60 -2.48 -9.07 8.27
C VAL A 60 -2.93 -9.96 7.12
N VAL A 61 -4.01 -10.70 7.37
CA VAL A 61 -4.65 -11.57 6.37
C VAL A 61 -5.69 -10.74 5.62
N PRO A 62 -5.76 -10.84 4.27
CA PRO A 62 -6.79 -10.16 3.50
C PRO A 62 -8.19 -10.60 3.94
N ARG A 63 -9.15 -9.68 3.86
CA ARG A 63 -10.56 -9.98 4.19
C ARG A 63 -11.26 -10.85 3.14
N GLN A 64 -10.75 -10.82 1.91
CA GLN A 64 -11.29 -11.59 0.79
C GLN A 64 -10.72 -13.01 0.86
N ALA A 65 -11.58 -14.00 1.10
CA ALA A 65 -11.17 -15.39 1.29
C ALA A 65 -10.40 -16.01 0.11
N ASN A 66 -10.57 -15.45 -1.09
CA ASN A 66 -9.94 -15.94 -2.33
C ASN A 66 -8.68 -15.15 -2.72
N ARG A 67 -8.25 -14.15 -1.94
CA ARG A 67 -7.05 -13.39 -2.25
C ARG A 67 -5.83 -14.11 -1.68
N GLU A 68 -5.03 -14.68 -2.56
CA GLU A 68 -3.78 -15.35 -2.26
C GLU A 68 -2.68 -14.33 -1.98
N ARG A 69 -2.82 -13.63 -0.85
CA ARG A 69 -1.86 -12.65 -0.37
C ARG A 69 -1.74 -12.62 1.14
N LEU A 70 -0.58 -12.18 1.60
CA LEU A 70 -0.30 -11.94 3.01
C LEU A 70 0.50 -10.64 3.15
N SER A 71 0.27 -9.89 4.22
CA SER A 71 1.15 -8.79 4.61
C SER A 71 1.66 -9.03 6.01
N LEU A 72 2.96 -8.98 6.19
CA LEU A 72 3.64 -9.15 7.47
C LEU A 72 4.20 -7.80 7.90
N LEU A 73 4.11 -7.52 9.19
CA LEU A 73 4.86 -6.45 9.84
C LEU A 73 6.07 -7.08 10.51
N GLY A 74 7.26 -6.52 10.30
CA GLY A 74 8.49 -7.02 10.89
C GLY A 74 9.49 -5.92 11.21
N ARG A 75 10.68 -6.37 11.61
CA ARG A 75 11.87 -5.54 11.80
C ARG A 75 13.05 -6.14 11.05
N TYR A 76 13.79 -5.29 10.34
CA TYR A 76 15.02 -5.65 9.64
C TYR A 76 16.08 -4.58 9.90
N ALA A 77 17.27 -4.97 10.36
CA ALA A 77 18.31 -4.06 10.82
C ALA A 77 17.81 -2.97 11.81
N GLY A 78 16.90 -3.35 12.72
CA GLY A 78 16.27 -2.44 13.69
C GLY A 78 15.13 -1.57 13.13
N ASN A 79 14.99 -1.48 11.81
CA ASN A 79 13.98 -0.67 11.15
C ASN A 79 12.67 -1.46 10.92
N PRO A 80 11.51 -0.81 11.06
CA PRO A 80 10.22 -1.42 10.77
C PRO A 80 10.02 -1.62 9.26
N VAL A 81 9.57 -2.82 8.88
CA VAL A 81 9.34 -3.21 7.48
C VAL A 81 7.97 -3.86 7.29
N VAL A 82 7.42 -3.72 6.09
CA VAL A 82 6.23 -4.46 5.65
C VAL A 82 6.67 -5.45 4.57
N VAL A 83 6.35 -6.73 4.75
CA VAL A 83 6.61 -7.78 3.75
C VAL A 83 5.28 -8.21 3.16
N LYS A 84 5.07 -7.95 1.88
CA LYS A 84 3.92 -8.43 1.11
C LYS A 84 4.31 -9.74 0.43
N LEU A 85 3.42 -10.73 0.46
CA LEU A 85 3.57 -12.01 -0.23
C LEU A 85 2.36 -12.27 -1.14
N GLY A 86 2.59 -12.95 -2.26
CA GLY A 86 1.55 -13.31 -3.22
C GLY A 86 1.91 -14.53 -4.07
N SER A 87 0.90 -15.29 -4.50
CA SER A 87 1.06 -16.39 -5.47
C SER A 87 1.33 -15.87 -6.88
N ASP A 88 1.55 -16.78 -7.83
CA ASP A 88 1.70 -16.49 -9.27
C ASP A 88 0.63 -15.53 -9.83
N GLY A 89 -0.62 -15.61 -9.37
CA GLY A 89 -1.68 -14.68 -9.80
C GLY A 89 -1.53 -13.26 -9.25
N ALA A 90 -0.91 -13.13 -8.07
CA ALA A 90 -0.56 -11.86 -7.44
C ALA A 90 0.85 -11.37 -7.82
N ALA A 91 1.68 -12.22 -8.42
CA ALA A 91 3.06 -11.92 -8.81
C ALA A 91 3.12 -10.67 -9.69
N THR A 92 2.28 -10.59 -10.72
CA THR A 92 2.27 -9.44 -11.65
C THR A 92 2.07 -8.09 -10.93
N SER A 93 1.20 -8.08 -9.92
CA SER A 93 0.91 -6.87 -9.14
C SER A 93 2.02 -6.51 -8.14
N LEU A 94 2.66 -7.50 -7.50
CA LEU A 94 3.80 -7.26 -6.61
C LEU A 94 5.05 -6.85 -7.40
N ALA A 95 5.31 -7.47 -8.54
CA ALA A 95 6.39 -7.10 -9.44
C ALA A 95 6.20 -5.68 -10.00
N THR A 96 4.96 -5.25 -10.24
CA THR A 96 4.66 -3.88 -10.63
C THR A 96 4.93 -2.91 -9.49
N GLU A 97 4.43 -3.19 -8.29
CA GLU A 97 4.70 -2.38 -7.09
C GLU A 97 6.21 -2.30 -6.80
N GLY A 98 6.95 -3.41 -6.87
CA GLY A 98 8.39 -3.46 -6.63
C GLY A 98 9.18 -2.60 -7.62
N ARG A 99 8.88 -2.69 -8.92
CA ARG A 99 9.51 -1.85 -9.96
C ARG A 99 9.25 -0.36 -9.75
N VAL A 100 8.00 0.00 -9.45
CA VAL A 100 7.61 1.40 -9.18
C VAL A 100 8.31 1.93 -7.93
N LEU A 101 8.24 1.20 -6.82
CA LEU A 101 8.86 1.61 -5.57
C LEU A 101 10.39 1.65 -5.66
N SER A 102 11.01 0.82 -6.49
CA SER A 102 12.46 0.88 -6.73
C SER A 102 12.84 2.22 -7.36
N LEU A 103 12.13 2.67 -8.39
CA LEU A 103 12.35 3.98 -8.99
C LEU A 103 12.04 5.14 -8.04
N LEU A 104 11.02 5.01 -7.20
CA LEU A 104 10.66 6.03 -6.22
C LEU A 104 11.59 6.06 -5.01
N THR A 105 12.29 4.96 -4.72
CA THR A 105 13.38 4.92 -3.74
C THR A 105 14.54 5.79 -4.21
N ASP A 106 14.91 5.66 -5.49
CA ASP A 106 16.00 6.43 -6.09
C ASP A 106 15.60 7.88 -6.38
N ARG A 107 14.35 8.10 -6.80
CA ARG A 107 13.80 9.39 -7.23
C ARG A 107 12.47 9.67 -6.54
N PRO A 108 12.50 10.11 -5.26
CA PRO A 108 11.30 10.28 -4.46
C PRO A 108 10.36 11.36 -5.00
N LEU A 109 9.07 11.20 -4.72
CA LEU A 109 8.06 12.22 -5.03
C LEU A 109 8.22 13.44 -4.11
N PRO A 110 8.17 14.67 -4.64
CA PRO A 110 8.28 15.87 -3.82
C PRO A 110 7.13 15.95 -2.81
N GLY A 111 7.46 15.97 -1.51
CA GLY A 111 6.49 16.13 -0.43
C GLY A 111 5.55 14.95 -0.18
N ILE A 112 5.77 13.81 -0.83
CA ILE A 112 5.00 12.57 -0.63
C ILE A 112 5.99 11.44 -0.31
N GLU A 113 5.92 10.92 0.91
CA GLU A 113 6.69 9.76 1.35
C GLU A 113 6.13 8.48 0.71
N THR A 114 7.02 7.63 0.19
CA THR A 114 6.67 6.30 -0.35
C THR A 114 7.50 5.22 0.34
N PRO A 115 6.98 3.99 0.48
CA PRO A 115 7.79 2.88 0.96
C PRO A 115 9.04 2.70 0.10
N ALA A 116 10.19 2.52 0.74
CA ALA A 116 11.44 2.20 0.04
C ALA A 116 11.58 0.67 -0.08
N VAL A 117 12.04 0.17 -1.21
CA VAL A 117 12.27 -1.28 -1.38
C VAL A 117 13.45 -1.71 -0.50
N VAL A 118 13.25 -2.75 0.29
CA VAL A 118 14.28 -3.37 1.15
C VAL A 118 14.79 -4.66 0.52
N ALA A 119 13.87 -5.50 0.04
CA ALA A 119 14.17 -6.74 -0.66
C ALA A 119 12.98 -7.14 -1.52
N HIS A 120 13.25 -7.86 -2.61
CA HIS A 120 12.24 -8.42 -3.51
C HIS A 120 12.81 -9.69 -4.12
N ASP A 121 12.15 -10.82 -3.88
CA ASP A 121 12.56 -12.12 -4.42
C ASP A 121 11.39 -13.11 -4.43
N THR A 122 11.66 -14.34 -4.84
CA THR A 122 10.75 -15.49 -4.72
C THR A 122 11.24 -16.44 -3.62
N ILE A 123 10.31 -16.96 -2.83
CA ILE A 123 10.56 -18.03 -1.86
C ILE A 123 9.70 -19.24 -2.17
N ASP A 124 10.19 -20.43 -1.82
CA ASP A 124 9.38 -21.65 -1.85
C ASP A 124 8.66 -21.83 -0.51
N LEU A 125 7.33 -21.94 -0.56
CA LEU A 125 6.50 -22.18 0.62
C LEU A 125 5.77 -23.52 0.49
N GLY A 126 6.50 -24.59 0.75
CA GLY A 126 5.96 -25.95 0.72
C GLY A 126 5.75 -26.46 -0.72
N GLY A 127 6.70 -26.20 -1.60
CA GLY A 127 6.65 -26.57 -3.02
C GLY A 127 5.86 -25.59 -3.89
N VAL A 128 5.44 -24.45 -3.34
CA VAL A 128 4.71 -23.41 -4.06
C VAL A 128 5.58 -22.15 -4.12
N PRO A 129 5.96 -21.67 -5.31
CA PRO A 129 6.67 -20.41 -5.45
C PRO A 129 5.78 -19.26 -5.00
N CYS A 130 6.36 -18.35 -4.22
CA CYS A 130 5.67 -17.19 -3.67
C CYS A 130 6.57 -15.97 -3.81
N GLU A 131 6.09 -14.96 -4.51
CA GLU A 131 6.80 -13.69 -4.63
C GLU A 131 6.62 -12.89 -3.34
N PHE A 132 7.70 -12.28 -2.85
CA PHE A 132 7.62 -11.34 -1.74
C PHE A 132 8.28 -10.01 -2.06
N LEU A 133 7.68 -8.94 -1.53
CA LEU A 133 8.22 -7.59 -1.58
C LEU A 133 8.29 -7.03 -0.16
N ALA A 134 9.50 -6.78 0.33
CA ALA A 134 9.76 -6.12 1.60
C ALA A 134 10.04 -4.63 1.38
N THR A 135 9.33 -3.78 2.10
CA THR A 135 9.49 -2.32 2.02
C THR A 135 9.65 -1.69 3.40
N SER A 136 10.23 -0.49 3.44
CA SER A 136 10.23 0.33 4.65
C SER A 136 8.80 0.67 5.05
N ALA A 137 8.49 0.59 6.35
CA ALA A 137 7.19 0.99 6.82
C ALA A 137 7.11 2.53 6.91
N VAL A 138 6.25 3.14 6.11
CA VAL A 138 6.02 4.60 6.13
C VAL A 138 4.74 4.97 6.87
N GLY A 139 4.67 6.23 7.33
CA GLY A 139 3.53 6.73 8.09
C GLY A 139 3.33 6.09 9.47
N LEU A 140 4.34 5.50 10.08
CA LEU A 140 4.21 4.89 11.41
C LEU A 140 3.69 5.90 12.45
N GLY A 141 2.56 5.58 13.06
CA GLY A 141 1.87 6.44 14.03
C GLY A 141 0.44 6.73 13.62
N ALA A 142 -0.11 7.83 14.15
CA ALA A 142 -1.44 8.30 13.81
C ALA A 142 -1.44 8.79 12.35
N GLN A 143 -2.35 8.22 11.56
CA GLN A 143 -2.56 8.59 10.17
C GLN A 143 -4.00 9.04 10.00
N ARG A 144 -4.24 9.90 9.02
CA ARG A 144 -5.61 10.28 8.61
C ARG A 144 -5.71 10.23 7.11
N ALA A 145 -6.91 9.96 6.62
CA ALA A 145 -7.17 10.12 5.19
C ALA A 145 -6.77 11.52 4.74
N ALA A 146 -5.98 11.63 3.68
CA ALA A 146 -5.63 12.93 3.14
C ALA A 146 -6.79 13.40 2.28
N LEU A 147 -7.79 14.04 2.89
CA LEU A 147 -8.81 14.78 2.14
C LEU A 147 -8.21 16.11 1.68
N ASP A 148 -8.57 16.54 0.46
CA ASP A 148 -8.16 17.82 -0.14
C ASP A 148 -6.64 18.04 -0.17
N ALA A 149 -5.87 16.97 -0.42
CA ALA A 149 -4.44 17.12 -0.60
C ALA A 149 -4.16 17.96 -1.86
N PRO A 150 -3.25 18.95 -1.81
CA PRO A 150 -2.94 19.78 -2.96
C PRO A 150 -2.03 19.05 -3.95
N LEU A 151 -2.59 18.13 -4.75
CA LEU A 151 -1.87 17.26 -5.68
C LEU A 151 -1.58 17.90 -7.05
N ARG A 152 -1.27 19.21 -7.08
CA ARG A 152 -1.19 19.99 -8.33
C ARG A 152 -0.14 19.50 -9.32
N THR A 153 0.98 18.98 -8.82
CA THR A 153 2.11 18.52 -9.64
C THR A 153 2.23 17.01 -9.70
N PHE A 154 1.31 16.28 -9.06
CA PHE A 154 1.44 14.85 -8.80
C PHE A 154 1.67 14.03 -10.07
N GLU A 155 0.80 14.15 -11.08
CA GLU A 155 0.90 13.34 -12.31
C GLU A 155 2.16 13.66 -13.12
N ARG A 156 2.55 14.95 -13.16
CA ARG A 156 3.80 15.36 -13.82
C ARG A 156 5.00 14.76 -13.12
N ASP A 157 5.08 14.94 -11.80
CA ASP A 157 6.20 14.47 -11.00
C ASP A 157 6.28 12.93 -11.04
N LEU A 158 5.12 12.25 -11.02
CA LEU A 158 5.03 10.79 -11.17
C LEU A 158 5.48 10.34 -12.56
N THR A 159 5.05 11.01 -13.63
CA THR A 159 5.43 10.69 -15.02
C THR A 159 6.94 10.82 -15.22
N GLU A 160 7.54 11.89 -14.72
CA GLU A 160 8.99 12.09 -14.77
C GLU A 160 9.75 10.93 -14.09
N ARG A 161 9.26 10.49 -12.93
CA ARG A 161 9.90 9.42 -12.15
C ARG A 161 9.66 8.04 -12.75
N LEU A 162 8.48 7.77 -13.29
CA LEU A 162 8.15 6.46 -13.85
C LEU A 162 8.45 6.34 -15.35
N ALA A 163 9.01 7.38 -15.99
CA ALA A 163 9.38 7.37 -17.40
C ALA A 163 10.17 6.11 -17.85
N PRO A 164 11.13 5.56 -17.07
CA PRO A 164 11.81 4.33 -17.44
C PRO A 164 10.93 3.07 -17.50
N LEU A 165 9.73 3.08 -16.91
CA LEU A 165 8.74 1.99 -16.96
C LEU A 165 7.67 2.23 -18.04
N ALA A 166 7.85 3.20 -18.93
CA ALA A 166 6.95 3.43 -20.05
C ALA A 166 6.84 2.17 -20.92
N PRO A 167 5.64 1.60 -21.13
CA PRO A 167 5.48 0.48 -22.03
C PRO A 167 5.72 0.93 -23.47
N PRO A 168 6.24 0.05 -24.33
CA PRO A 168 6.34 0.33 -25.75
C PRO A 168 4.93 0.56 -26.31
N GLY A 169 4.77 1.57 -27.16
CA GLY A 169 3.49 1.88 -27.82
C GLY A 169 2.44 2.56 -26.94
N ARG A 170 2.81 3.11 -25.77
CA ARG A 170 1.88 3.96 -24.97
C ARG A 170 1.32 5.10 -25.83
N ALA A 171 0.09 5.53 -25.56
CA ALA A 171 -0.45 6.67 -26.28
C ALA A 171 0.38 7.93 -25.97
N PRO A 172 0.63 8.82 -26.95
CA PRO A 172 1.47 10.00 -26.73
C PRO A 172 1.05 10.87 -25.54
N ASP A 173 -0.26 10.93 -25.28
CA ASP A 173 -0.89 11.74 -24.24
C ASP A 173 -1.14 10.99 -22.92
N ASP A 174 -0.75 9.71 -22.84
CA ASP A 174 -0.80 8.99 -21.57
C ASP A 174 0.17 9.63 -20.57
N VAL A 175 -0.12 9.49 -19.28
CA VAL A 175 0.76 9.89 -18.18
C VAL A 175 0.88 8.72 -17.22
N ALA A 176 1.90 8.74 -16.36
CA ALA A 176 1.97 7.75 -15.30
C ALA A 176 0.87 8.02 -14.28
N VAL A 177 0.20 6.95 -13.83
CA VAL A 177 -0.88 6.98 -12.85
C VAL A 177 -0.57 5.99 -11.72
N HIS A 178 -1.01 6.31 -10.51
CA HIS A 178 -1.06 5.41 -9.37
C HIS A 178 -2.12 4.32 -9.57
N GLY A 179 -3.23 4.63 -10.24
CA GLY A 179 -4.28 3.67 -10.61
C GLY A 179 -5.30 3.38 -9.50
N ASP A 180 -4.92 3.56 -8.24
CA ASP A 180 -5.84 3.54 -7.07
C ASP A 180 -5.61 4.75 -6.14
N LEU A 181 -5.50 5.95 -6.72
CA LEU A 181 -5.27 7.17 -5.93
C LEU A 181 -6.52 7.57 -5.14
N THR A 182 -6.54 7.22 -3.86
CA THR A 182 -7.68 7.44 -2.97
C THR A 182 -7.24 8.07 -1.64
N PRO A 183 -8.15 8.69 -0.87
CA PRO A 183 -7.80 9.27 0.43
C PRO A 183 -7.34 8.26 1.49
N TRP A 184 -7.55 6.96 1.30
CA TRP A 184 -7.04 5.92 2.20
C TRP A 184 -5.68 5.35 1.75
N ASN A 185 -5.31 5.51 0.48
CA ASN A 185 -3.96 5.21 0.00
C ASN A 185 -3.05 6.43 0.12
N LEU A 186 -3.59 7.64 0.06
CA LEU A 186 -2.88 8.88 0.39
C LEU A 186 -3.21 9.31 1.82
N ARG A 187 -2.23 9.27 2.73
CA ARG A 187 -2.42 9.56 4.15
C ARG A 187 -1.68 10.81 4.59
N ARG A 188 -2.30 11.56 5.50
CA ARG A 188 -1.61 12.59 6.29
C ARG A 188 -0.92 11.93 7.47
N THR A 189 0.37 12.18 7.59
CA THR A 189 1.24 11.74 8.69
C THR A 189 1.79 12.97 9.41
N ARG A 190 2.53 12.76 10.51
CA ARG A 190 3.24 13.85 11.18
C ARG A 190 4.35 14.48 10.32
N ARG A 191 4.79 13.80 9.26
CA ARG A 191 5.89 14.21 8.37
C ARG A 191 5.40 14.76 7.04
N GLY A 192 4.09 14.78 6.78
CA GLY A 192 3.52 15.24 5.51
C GLY A 192 2.55 14.23 4.93
N LEU A 193 2.62 14.02 3.62
CA LEU A 193 1.82 13.01 2.93
C LEU A 193 2.62 11.71 2.80
N ALA A 194 1.93 10.57 2.86
CA ALA A 194 2.47 9.27 2.52
C ALA A 194 1.52 8.56 1.55
N LEU A 195 2.06 7.90 0.51
CA LEU A 195 1.28 7.21 -0.51
C LEU A 195 1.64 5.72 -0.56
N PHE A 196 0.62 4.87 -0.46
CA PHE A 196 0.72 3.41 -0.36
C PHE A 196 -0.01 2.73 -1.53
N ASP A 197 0.28 1.43 -1.69
CA ASP A 197 -0.45 0.52 -2.58
C ASP A 197 -0.25 0.80 -4.08
N TRP A 198 1.00 0.65 -4.52
CA TRP A 198 1.43 0.94 -5.90
C TRP A 198 1.18 -0.21 -6.88
N GLU A 199 0.35 -1.18 -6.50
CA GLU A 199 0.11 -2.39 -7.29
C GLU A 199 -0.66 -2.15 -8.59
N SER A 200 -1.42 -1.05 -8.65
CA SER A 200 -2.22 -0.64 -9.81
C SER A 200 -1.53 0.44 -10.65
N ALA A 201 -0.28 0.78 -10.31
CA ALA A 201 0.44 1.84 -11.00
C ALA A 201 0.73 1.46 -12.44
N GLY A 202 0.60 2.44 -13.34
CA GLY A 202 0.71 2.20 -14.77
C GLY A 202 0.64 3.49 -15.57
N TRP A 203 0.06 3.40 -16.76
CA TRP A 203 -0.08 4.50 -17.70
C TRP A 203 -1.54 4.64 -18.11
N GLY A 204 -2.04 5.87 -18.15
CA GLY A 204 -3.41 6.14 -18.56
C GLY A 204 -3.64 7.63 -18.83
N HIS A 205 -4.91 7.99 -19.03
CA HIS A 205 -5.28 9.35 -19.38
C HIS A 205 -4.91 10.37 -18.28
N ALA A 206 -4.40 11.53 -18.71
CA ALA A 206 -4.13 12.65 -17.82
C ALA A 206 -5.38 13.07 -17.02
N GLY A 207 -5.20 13.35 -15.73
CA GLY A 207 -6.26 13.71 -14.80
C GLY A 207 -7.10 12.56 -14.26
N SER A 208 -6.87 11.30 -14.68
CA SER A 208 -7.68 10.15 -14.25
C SER A 208 -7.56 9.89 -12.74
N ASP A 209 -6.34 9.87 -12.22
CA ASP A 209 -6.04 9.71 -10.79
C ASP A 209 -6.67 10.85 -9.97
N LEU A 210 -6.50 12.11 -10.40
CA LEU A 210 -7.04 13.26 -9.70
C LEU A 210 -8.57 13.28 -9.70
N THR A 211 -9.20 12.84 -10.80
CA THR A 211 -10.65 12.71 -10.90
C THR A 211 -11.16 11.63 -9.97
N HIS A 212 -10.52 10.46 -9.97
CA HIS A 212 -10.85 9.35 -9.08
C HIS A 212 -10.70 9.76 -7.60
N TYR A 213 -9.58 10.39 -7.25
CA TYR A 213 -9.27 10.87 -5.91
C TYR A 213 -10.32 11.86 -5.38
N ARG A 214 -10.76 12.82 -6.20
CA ARG A 214 -11.80 13.79 -5.84
C ARG A 214 -13.14 13.10 -5.59
N ALA A 215 -13.55 12.21 -6.49
CA ALA A 215 -14.78 11.43 -6.31
C ALA A 215 -14.74 10.58 -5.02
N ALA A 216 -13.60 9.95 -4.72
CA ALA A 216 -13.38 9.19 -3.50
C ALA A 216 -13.42 10.09 -2.23
N CYS A 217 -12.86 11.31 -2.29
CA CYS A 217 -13.00 12.30 -1.22
C CYS A 217 -14.47 12.62 -0.96
N ASP A 218 -15.22 12.96 -2.01
CA ASP A 218 -16.61 13.40 -1.88
C ASP A 218 -17.51 12.30 -1.33
N ALA A 219 -17.25 11.04 -1.68
CA ALA A 219 -17.98 9.88 -1.17
C ALA A 219 -17.85 9.72 0.36
N VAL A 220 -16.69 10.03 0.94
CA VAL A 220 -16.42 9.87 2.38
C VAL A 220 -16.63 11.15 3.19
N ARG A 221 -16.88 12.29 2.54
CA ARG A 221 -17.24 13.52 3.26
C ARG A 221 -18.55 13.34 4.02
N PRO A 222 -18.64 13.82 5.27
CA PRO A 222 -19.91 13.96 5.95
C PRO A 222 -20.87 14.83 5.12
N TRP A 223 -22.14 14.44 5.07
CA TRP A 223 -23.15 15.11 4.25
C TRP A 223 -23.26 16.62 4.59
N TRP A 224 -23.12 17.02 5.85
CA TRP A 224 -23.16 18.43 6.27
C TRP A 224 -21.99 19.27 5.78
N SER A 225 -20.91 18.64 5.31
CA SER A 225 -19.75 19.33 4.73
C SER A 225 -19.91 19.56 3.22
N ARG A 226 -20.97 19.03 2.59
CA ARG A 226 -21.20 19.12 1.14
C ARG A 226 -21.94 20.41 0.73
N ASP A 227 -22.66 21.05 1.66
CA ASP A 227 -23.58 22.17 1.35
C ASP A 227 -23.01 23.59 1.58
N GLY A 228 -21.74 23.72 1.99
CA GLY A 228 -21.11 25.02 2.31
C GLY A 228 -20.86 25.97 1.13
N GLY A 229 -21.31 25.64 -0.09
CA GLY A 229 -21.07 26.42 -1.31
C GLY A 229 -22.30 26.91 -2.06
N ARG A 230 -23.53 26.65 -1.57
CA ARG A 230 -24.77 27.18 -2.17
C ARG A 230 -25.44 28.20 -1.25
N THR A 231 -24.76 29.31 -0.98
CA THR A 231 -25.42 30.54 -0.52
C THR A 231 -25.42 31.55 -1.66
N SER A 232 -26.58 31.65 -2.31
CA SER A 232 -27.17 32.85 -2.93
C SER A 232 -26.26 33.83 -3.67
N ARG A 233 -26.36 33.83 -5.00
CA ARG A 233 -26.43 35.07 -5.78
C ARG A 233 -27.78 35.13 -6.49
#